data_AF-A0A023BAS1-F1
#
_entry.id   AF-A0A023BAS1-F1
#
_cell.length_a   1.000
_cell.length_b   1.000
_cell.length_c   1.000
_cell.angle_alpha   90.00
_cell.angle_beta   90.00
_cell.angle_gamma   90.00
#
_symmetry.space_group_name_H-M   'P 1'
#
loop_
_entity.id
_entity.type
_entity.pdbx_description
1 polymer ?
#
loop_
_entity_poly.entity_id
_entity_poly.type
_entity_poly.pdbx_seq_one_letter_code
_entity_poly.pdbx_strand_id
1 'polypeptide(L)' 'MICLEEFNQGDKIKWLPCVHHFHSRCIKKWLSTSVKCPVCKCNVECPKLLHITSPIQRKATTALQRRVIS' A
#
# COMPACT_ATOMS: atom_id res chain seq x y z
N MET A 1 0.33 12.72 3.53
CA MET A 1 -0.64 13.71 3.02
C MET A 1 -2.12 13.38 3.33
N ILE A 2 -2.49 12.72 4.45
CA ILE A 2 -3.93 12.46 4.72
C ILE A 2 -4.59 13.67 5.40
N CYS A 3 -3.89 14.24 6.36
CA CYS A 3 -4.19 15.50 7.04
C CYS A 3 -2.86 16.25 7.03
N LEU A 4 -2.85 17.48 6.53
CA LEU A 4 -1.66 18.33 6.50
C LEU A 4 -1.45 19.04 7.85
N GLU A 5 -2.14 18.58 8.89
CA GLU A 5 -2.10 19.12 10.25
C GLU A 5 -1.00 18.45 11.07
N GLU A 6 -0.37 19.24 11.95
CA GLU A 6 0.61 18.75 12.92
C GLU A 6 -0.05 17.88 13.99
N PHE A 7 0.71 16.93 14.54
CA PHE A 7 0.26 16.10 15.64
C PHE A 7 0.30 16.90 16.94
N ASN A 8 -0.84 17.06 17.61
CA ASN A 8 -0.92 17.75 18.89
C ASN A 8 -0.98 16.78 20.08
N GLN A 9 -0.66 17.29 21.27
CA GLN A 9 -0.78 16.52 22.49
C GLN A 9 -2.25 16.13 22.72
N GLY A 10 -2.50 14.82 22.85
CA GLY A 10 -3.86 14.28 23.01
C GLY A 10 -4.48 13.77 21.70
N ASP A 11 -3.83 13.95 20.56
CA ASP A 11 -4.30 13.37 19.31
C ASP A 11 -4.27 11.84 19.33
N LYS A 12 -5.39 11.24 18.90
CA LYS A 12 -5.49 9.79 18.79
C LYS A 12 -4.77 9.36 17.52
N ILE A 13 -3.66 8.66 17.67
CA ILE A 13 -2.88 8.12 16.54
C ILE A 13 -3.23 6.65 16.34
N LYS A 14 -3.26 6.20 15.09
CA LYS A 14 -3.42 4.79 14.74
C LYS A 14 -2.30 4.32 13.85
N TRP A 15 -1.71 3.20 14.26
CA TRP A 15 -0.65 2.51 13.55
C TRP A 15 -1.26 1.50 12.57
N LEU A 16 -0.75 1.49 11.35
CA LEU A 16 -1.05 0.47 10.35
C LEU A 16 -0.02 -0.68 10.45
N PRO A 17 -0.35 -1.89 9.94
CA PRO A 17 0.61 -3.01 9.91
C PRO A 17 1.86 -2.70 9.09
N CYS A 18 1.79 -1.76 8.15
CA CYS A 18 2.93 -1.27 7.38
C CYS A 18 3.75 -0.18 8.10
N VAL A 19 3.69 -0.11 9.43
CA VAL A 19 4.39 0.83 10.35
C VAL A 19 4.12 2.32 10.18
N HIS A 20 3.29 2.72 9.21
CA HIS A 20 2.87 4.11 9.07
C HIS A 20 1.77 4.46 10.08
N HIS A 21 1.88 5.66 10.66
CA HIS A 21 0.95 6.16 11.65
C HIS A 21 0.25 7.42 11.15
N PHE A 22 -1.00 7.58 11.56
CA PHE A 22 -1.86 8.68 11.14
C PHE A 22 -2.83 9.03 12.26
N HIS A 23 -3.41 10.24 12.23
CA HIS A 23 -4.57 10.57 13.05
C HIS A 23 -5.66 9.51 12.84
N SER A 24 -6.18 8.97 13.94
CA SER A 24 -7.19 7.91 13.95
C SER A 24 -8.44 8.35 13.18
N ARG A 25 -8.80 9.63 13.23
CA ARG A 25 -9.93 10.20 12.47
C ARG A 25 -9.63 10.20 10.97
N CYS A 26 -8.45 10.66 10.58
CA CYS A 26 -8.05 10.81 9.19
C CYS A 26 -7.87 9.46 8.50
N ILE A 27 -7.21 8.50 9.16
CA ILE A 27 -7.06 7.16 8.59
C ILE A 27 -8.37 6.39 8.55
N LYS A 28 -9.26 6.57 9.53
CA LYS A 28 -10.60 5.97 9.47
C LYS A 28 -11.38 6.49 8.26
N LYS A 29 -11.34 7.80 7.98
CA LYS A 29 -11.98 8.39 6.80
C LYS A 29 -11.38 7.84 5.50
N TRP A 30 -10.05 7.73 5.44
CA TRP A 30 -9.37 7.15 4.28
C TRP A 30 -9.74 5.68 4.04
N LEU A 31 -9.71 4.85 5.09
CA LEU A 31 -10.02 3.43 5.02
C LEU A 31 -11.47 3.13 4.63
N SER A 32 -12.37 4.11 4.78
CA SER A 32 -13.74 4.03 4.25
C SER A 32 -13.81 4.03 2.72
N THR A 33 -12.77 4.52 2.05
CA THR A 33 -12.72 4.62 0.58
C THR A 33 -11.64 3.73 -0.02
N SER A 34 -10.53 3.52 0.69
CA SER A 34 -9.43 2.68 0.23
C SER A 34 -8.75 1.96 1.39
N VAL A 35 -8.65 0.64 1.28
CA VAL A 35 -8.00 -0.24 2.26
C VAL A 35 -6.47 -0.24 2.14
N LYS A 36 -5.89 0.68 1.35
CA LYS A 36 -4.45 0.79 1.10
C LYS A 36 -3.83 1.92 1.92
N CYS A 37 -2.62 1.72 2.41
CA CYS A 37 -1.85 2.76 3.08
C CYS A 37 -1.59 3.95 2.14
N PRO A 38 -1.81 5.21 2.56
CA PRO A 38 -1.62 6.36 1.68
C PRO A 38 -0.17 6.60 1.26
N VAL A 39 0.77 6.12 2.08
CA VAL A 39 2.21 6.28 1.87
C VAL A 39 2.75 5.15 1.00
N CYS A 40 2.69 3.90 1.46
CA CYS A 40 3.29 2.75 0.75
C CYS A 40 2.33 1.94 -0.13
N LYS A 41 1.03 2.27 -0.14
CA LYS A 41 -0.04 1.57 -0.88
C LYS A 41 -0.25 0.09 -0.49
N CYS A 42 0.38 -0.40 0.58
CA CYS A 42 0.14 -1.74 1.13
C CYS A 42 -1.30 -1.89 1.64
N ASN A 43 -1.90 -3.07 1.42
CA ASN A 43 -3.24 -3.38 1.93
C ASN A 43 -3.21 -3.52 3.46
N VAL A 44 -4.07 -2.79 4.17
CA VAL A 44 -4.11 -2.84 5.65
C VAL A 44 -4.86 -4.05 6.18
N GLU A 45 -5.75 -4.64 5.37
CA GLU A 45 -6.57 -5.81 5.73
C GLU A 45 -5.86 -7.14 5.46
N CYS A 46 -4.76 -7.11 4.71
CA CYS A 46 -3.92 -8.28 4.48
C CYS A 46 -2.56 -8.05 5.16
N PRO A 47 -2.44 -8.31 6.48
CA PRO A 47 -1.16 -8.29 7.17
C PRO A 47 -0.21 -9.40 6.71
N LYS A 48 -0.65 -10.30 5.82
CA LYS A 48 0.19 -11.34 5.24
C LYS A 48 1.03 -10.73 4.11
N LEU A 49 2.36 -10.82 4.28
CA LEU A 49 3.43 -10.56 3.30
C LEU A 49 4.12 -9.17 3.32
N LEU A 50 4.46 -8.65 4.50
CA LEU A 50 5.31 -7.45 4.64
C LEU A 50 6.79 -7.61 4.16
N HIS A 51 7.14 -8.50 3.22
CA HIS A 51 8.57 -8.63 2.85
C HIS A 51 9.00 -8.94 1.41
N ILE A 52 8.17 -9.08 0.36
CA ILE A 52 8.74 -9.48 -0.96
C ILE A 52 8.08 -8.88 -2.21
N THR A 53 7.37 -7.73 -2.13
CA THR A 53 6.80 -7.15 -3.36
C THR A 53 6.97 -5.64 -3.46
N SER A 54 8.17 -5.20 -3.84
CA SER A 54 8.38 -4.05 -4.72
C SER A 54 9.78 -4.16 -5.33
N PRO A 55 10.04 -3.67 -6.55
CA PRO A 55 9.27 -3.76 -7.78
C PRO A 55 10.22 -4.11 -8.95
N ILE A 56 10.38 -5.38 -9.32
CA ILE A 56 11.08 -5.69 -10.58
C ILE A 56 10.05 -5.67 -11.70
N GLN A 57 9.70 -4.45 -12.12
CA GLN A 57 9.21 -4.18 -13.47
C GLN A 57 10.31 -4.60 -14.45
N ARG A 58 10.29 -5.85 -14.92
CA ARG A 58 10.86 -6.18 -16.23
C ARG A 58 9.75 -6.77 -17.06
N LYS A 59 9.27 -5.94 -18.00
CA LYS A 59 8.38 -6.32 -19.09
C LYS A 59 8.86 -7.65 -19.67
N ALA A 60 8.03 -8.68 -19.63
CA ALA A 60 8.20 -9.84 -20.49
C ALA A 60 7.72 -9.46 -21.90
N THR A 61 8.49 -8.62 -22.59
CA THR A 61 8.41 -8.51 -24.05
C THR A 61 9.33 -9.57 -24.62
N THR A 62 8.80 -10.71 -25.06
CA THR A 62 9.30 -11.38 -26.26
C THR A 62 8.16 -12.21 -26.82
N ALA A 63 7.93 -11.99 -28.11
CA ALA A 63 6.87 -12.52 -28.93
C ALA A 63 6.76 -14.05 -28.87
N LEU A 64 5.52 -14.50 -29.00
CA LEU A 64 5.12 -15.80 -29.50
C LEU A 64 5.97 -16.20 -30.72
N GLN A 65 6.91 -17.13 -30.57
CA GLN A 65 7.49 -17.82 -31.73
C GLN A 65 6.96 -19.25 -31.78
N ARG A 66 5.85 -19.38 -32.51
CA ARG A 66 5.25 -20.61 -32.99
C ARG A 66 6.32 -21.38 -33.78
N ARG A 67 6.80 -22.52 -33.26
CA ARG A 67 7.56 -23.49 -34.06
C ARG A 67 6.57 -24.55 -34.54
N VAL A 68 6.13 -24.42 -35.78
CA VAL A 68 5.57 -25.53 -36.57
C VAL A 68 6.70 -26.03 -37.46
N ILE A 69 7.27 -27.17 -37.10
CA ILE A 69 8.08 -27.99 -37.99
C ILE A 69 7.92 -29.44 -37.53
N SER A 70 7.05 -30.16 -38.24
CA SER A 70 7.01 -31.62 -38.34
C SER A 70 6.72 -31.92 -39.80
#